data_AF-A0A7W4HST4-F1
#
_entry.id   AF-A0A7W4HST4-F1
#
_cell.length_a   1.000
_cell.length_b   1.000
_cell.length_c   1.000
_cell.angle_alpha   90.00
_cell.angle_beta   90.00
_cell.angle_gamma   90.00
#
_symmetry.space_group_name_H-M   'P 1'
#
loop_
_entity.id
_entity.type
_entity.pdbx_description
1 polymer ?
#
loop_
_entity_poly.entity_id
_entity_poly.type
_entity_poly.pdbx_seq_one_letter_code
_entity_poly.pdbx_strand_id
1 'polypeptide(L)'
;MKEQSSLKVAKPSVKREYAGIAKYVGDWALGLNKEKVLGNIHRNLLGVDKLGKIRPIEDLAYFMLVCRQYNLNPLKKEIYAVYQRTKVNGQWVEKLEPIVSIHGLRQLARRSKNPTYAYTGKAVFDYKDTEKTKLDSATVEVFGRFDGSFEAVKIGEYTAYYDEFAKTHASDDEYGKYRAGDAMGTWKTMPRVMLAKCAEANAIRSIFDIGGVYVEEEMSSNGDRVEAEVIE
;
A
#
# COMPACT_ATOMS: atom_id res chain seq x y z
N MET A 1 -17.23 45.93 24.27
CA MET A 1 -18.35 44.97 24.28
C MET A 1 -17.93 43.76 23.47
N LYS A 2 -17.69 42.64 24.18
CA LYS A 2 -17.44 41.24 23.75
C LYS A 2 -16.24 40.94 22.84
N GLU A 3 -15.14 40.53 23.47
CA GLU A 3 -14.16 39.59 22.92
C GLU A 3 -14.86 38.32 22.40
N GLN A 4 -14.59 37.96 21.15
CA GLN A 4 -14.93 36.64 20.63
C GLN A 4 -13.92 35.63 21.17
N SER A 5 -14.32 34.87 22.19
CA SER A 5 -13.54 33.73 22.67
C SER A 5 -13.56 32.64 21.59
N SER A 6 -12.43 32.44 20.90
CA SER A 6 -12.25 31.26 20.06
C SER A 6 -12.34 30.02 20.96
N LEU A 7 -13.41 29.24 20.79
CA LEU A 7 -13.56 27.93 21.42
C LEU A 7 -12.47 27.02 20.85
N LYS A 8 -11.34 26.93 21.56
CA LYS A 8 -10.37 25.86 21.36
C LYS A 8 -11.05 24.56 21.75
N VAL A 9 -11.62 23.86 20.77
CA VAL A 9 -12.09 22.48 20.96
C VAL A 9 -10.86 21.65 21.33
N ALA A 10 -10.75 21.30 22.62
CA ALA A 10 -9.69 20.43 23.09
C ALA A 10 -9.80 19.09 22.35
N LYS A 11 -8.77 18.74 21.58
CA LYS A 11 -8.71 17.43 20.92
C LYS A 11 -8.95 16.36 21.98
N PRO A 12 -9.93 15.46 21.79
CA PRO A 12 -10.22 14.44 22.78
C PRO A 12 -8.97 13.61 23.06
N SER A 13 -8.83 13.18 24.31
CA SER A 13 -7.85 12.15 24.64
C SER A 13 -8.21 10.89 23.84
N VAL A 14 -7.26 10.32 23.10
CA VAL A 14 -7.41 9.06 22.33
C VAL A 14 -8.03 7.95 23.20
N LYS A 15 -7.82 7.97 24.52
CA LYS A 15 -8.44 7.04 25.47
C LYS A 15 -9.98 7.15 25.50
N ARG A 16 -10.54 8.36 25.44
CA ARG A 16 -12.01 8.57 25.39
C ARG A 16 -12.61 8.06 24.07
N GLU A 17 -11.86 8.14 22.97
CA GLU A 17 -12.32 7.63 21.67
C GLU A 17 -12.38 6.11 21.65
N TYR A 18 -11.40 5.43 22.25
CA TYR A 18 -11.44 3.97 22.40
C TYR A 18 -12.62 3.48 23.24
N ALA A 19 -13.04 4.23 24.27
CA ALA A 19 -14.19 3.86 25.09
C ALA A 19 -15.48 3.73 24.25
N GLY A 20 -15.67 4.59 23.24
CA GLY A 20 -16.83 4.55 22.35
C GLY A 20 -16.84 3.34 21.39
N ILE A 21 -15.66 2.84 21.01
CA ILE A 21 -15.49 1.71 20.08
C ILE A 21 -15.37 0.38 20.84
N ALA A 22 -14.93 0.39 22.10
CA ALA A 22 -14.76 -0.79 22.94
C ALA A 22 -16.03 -1.65 23.08
N LYS A 23 -17.22 -1.03 22.94
CA LYS A 23 -18.51 -1.74 22.93
C LYS A 23 -18.67 -2.73 21.77
N TYR A 24 -17.94 -2.53 20.66
CA TYR A 24 -17.94 -3.41 19.49
C TYR A 24 -16.86 -4.50 19.53
N VAL A 25 -15.94 -4.42 20.50
CA VAL A 25 -15.04 -5.54 20.82
C VAL A 25 -15.91 -6.57 21.54
N GLY A 26 -16.33 -7.60 20.80
CA GLY A 26 -17.20 -8.67 21.30
C GLY A 26 -16.61 -9.45 22.49
N ASP A 27 -17.23 -10.58 22.82
CA ASP A 27 -16.93 -11.36 24.02
C ASP A 27 -15.55 -12.03 24.03
N TRP A 28 -14.83 -12.03 22.91
CA TRP A 28 -13.48 -12.59 22.83
C TRP A 28 -12.43 -11.83 23.67
N ALA A 29 -12.75 -10.62 24.15
CA ALA A 29 -11.91 -9.84 25.06
C ALA A 29 -12.40 -9.85 26.52
N LEU A 30 -13.26 -10.79 26.90
CA LEU A 30 -13.73 -10.95 28.29
C LEU A 30 -12.53 -11.08 29.26
N GLY A 31 -12.49 -10.24 30.29
CA GLY A 31 -11.40 -10.17 31.28
C GLY A 31 -10.21 -9.29 30.88
N LEU A 32 -10.15 -8.77 29.66
CA LEU A 32 -9.13 -7.83 29.21
C LEU A 32 -9.64 -6.38 29.21
N ASN A 33 -8.74 -5.43 29.45
CA ASN A 33 -9.05 -4.02 29.26
C ASN A 33 -9.24 -3.74 27.76
N LYS A 34 -10.51 -3.63 27.32
CA LYS A 34 -10.89 -3.45 25.91
C LYS A 34 -10.26 -2.20 25.27
N GLU A 35 -10.07 -1.12 26.03
CA GLU A 35 -9.38 0.09 25.54
C GLU A 35 -7.91 -0.19 25.23
N LYS A 36 -7.23 -0.96 26.09
CA LYS A 36 -5.83 -1.35 25.90
C LYS A 36 -5.66 -2.26 24.68
N VAL A 37 -6.61 -3.19 24.48
CA VAL A 37 -6.63 -4.08 23.31
C VAL A 37 -6.81 -3.26 22.02
N LEU A 38 -7.79 -2.35 21.98
CA LEU A 38 -7.99 -1.46 20.83
C LEU A 38 -6.77 -0.58 20.54
N GLY A 39 -6.15 -0.01 21.59
CA GLY A 39 -4.92 0.78 21.43
C GLY A 39 -3.76 -0.03 20.85
N ASN A 40 -3.65 -1.32 21.19
CA ASN A 40 -2.65 -2.20 20.61
C ASN A 40 -2.96 -2.56 19.15
N ILE A 41 -4.23 -2.83 18.81
CA ILE A 41 -4.65 -3.07 17.43
C ILE A 41 -4.35 -1.84 16.57
N HIS A 42 -4.73 -0.65 17.05
CA HIS A 42 -4.45 0.60 16.35
C HIS A 42 -2.94 0.77 16.10
N ARG A 43 -2.12 0.64 17.15
CA ARG A 43 -0.65 0.73 17.02
C ARG A 43 -0.09 -0.31 16.06
N ASN A 44 -0.60 -1.55 16.08
CA ASN A 44 -0.12 -2.61 15.21
C ASN A 44 -0.49 -2.37 13.74
N LEU A 45 -1.65 -1.77 13.48
CA LEU A 45 -2.11 -1.52 12.11
C LEU A 45 -1.50 -0.26 11.51
N LEU A 46 -1.46 0.85 12.27
CA LEU A 46 -1.02 2.16 11.73
C LEU A 46 0.38 2.59 12.21
N GLY A 47 0.96 1.90 13.17
CA GLY A 47 2.23 2.30 13.79
C GLY A 47 2.10 3.54 14.68
N VAL A 48 3.20 4.29 14.76
CA VAL A 48 3.32 5.55 15.50
C VAL A 48 3.97 6.61 14.60
N ASP A 49 3.83 7.87 14.98
CA ASP A 49 4.55 8.98 14.36
C ASP A 49 6.03 9.04 14.80
N LYS A 50 6.79 10.00 14.23
CA LYS A 50 8.20 10.21 14.59
C LYS A 50 8.43 10.55 16.07
N LEU A 51 7.40 11.04 16.77
CA LEU A 51 7.45 11.37 18.19
C LEU A 51 6.95 10.21 19.07
N GLY A 52 6.67 9.04 18.49
CA GLY A 52 6.16 7.87 19.19
C GLY A 52 4.67 7.94 19.56
N LYS A 53 3.93 8.92 19.04
CA LYS A 53 2.50 9.07 19.31
C LYS A 53 1.71 8.15 18.39
N ILE A 54 0.59 7.63 18.91
CA ILE A 54 -0.35 6.87 18.11
C ILE A 54 -0.93 7.79 17.02
N ARG A 55 -1.15 7.23 15.83
CA ARG A 55 -1.78 7.93 14.71
C ARG A 55 -3.22 8.38 15.05
N PRO A 56 -3.77 9.37 14.32
CA PRO A 56 -5.16 9.82 14.52
C PRO A 56 -6.17 8.67 14.45
N ILE A 57 -7.24 8.74 15.26
CA ILE A 57 -8.28 7.69 15.25
C ILE A 57 -9.06 7.70 13.93
N GLU A 58 -9.16 8.86 13.29
CA GLU A 58 -9.80 9.08 12.00
C GLU A 58 -9.07 8.30 10.90
N ASP A 59 -7.74 8.20 10.98
CA ASP A 59 -6.93 7.39 10.07
C ASP A 59 -7.23 5.90 10.24
N LEU A 60 -7.45 5.43 11.48
CA LEU A 60 -7.88 4.06 11.75
C LEU A 60 -9.26 3.78 11.16
N ALA A 61 -10.20 4.71 11.35
CA ALA A 61 -11.55 4.58 10.81
C ALA A 61 -11.53 4.56 9.27
N TYR A 62 -10.76 5.44 8.65
CA TYR A 62 -10.57 5.47 7.20
C TYR A 62 -9.93 4.18 6.68
N PHE A 63 -8.85 3.72 7.29
CA PHE A 63 -8.19 2.46 6.89
C PHE A 63 -9.14 1.25 6.99
N MET A 64 -9.90 1.16 8.08
CA MET A 64 -10.89 0.09 8.27
C MET A 64 -12.05 0.18 7.28
N LEU A 65 -12.50 1.39 6.92
CA LEU A 65 -13.50 1.62 5.88
C LEU A 65 -13.00 1.10 4.53
N VAL A 66 -11.75 1.39 4.16
CA VAL A 66 -11.13 0.89 2.92
C VAL A 66 -11.01 -0.64 2.95
N CYS A 67 -10.54 -1.21 4.07
CA CYS A 67 -10.49 -2.67 4.25
C CYS A 67 -11.86 -3.32 4.06
N ARG A 68 -12.93 -2.71 4.60
CA ARG A 68 -14.29 -3.20 4.47
C ARG A 68 -14.82 -3.04 3.03
N GLN A 69 -14.64 -1.87 2.42
CA GLN A 69 -15.10 -1.57 1.06
C GLN A 69 -14.52 -2.57 0.06
N TYR A 70 -13.22 -2.79 0.15
CA TYR A 70 -12.53 -3.75 -0.72
C TYR A 70 -12.52 -5.16 -0.16
N ASN A 71 -13.16 -5.45 0.99
CA ASN A 71 -13.13 -6.74 1.68
C ASN A 71 -11.71 -7.37 1.68
N LEU A 72 -10.72 -6.59 2.09
CA LEU A 72 -9.32 -6.96 2.24
C LEU A 72 -8.95 -7.07 3.71
N ASN A 73 -8.11 -8.04 4.02
CA ASN A 73 -7.73 -8.35 5.39
C ASN A 73 -6.27 -7.90 5.69
N PRO A 74 -6.08 -6.87 6.53
CA PRO A 74 -4.73 -6.42 6.89
C PRO A 74 -3.93 -7.47 7.68
N LEU A 75 -4.60 -8.38 8.43
CA LEU A 75 -3.93 -9.46 9.16
C LEU A 75 -3.36 -10.54 8.23
N LYS A 76 -3.97 -10.70 7.04
CA LYS A 76 -3.46 -11.58 5.98
C LYS A 76 -2.44 -10.88 5.09
N LYS A 77 -2.05 -9.65 5.42
CA LYS A 77 -1.13 -8.82 4.63
C LYS A 77 -1.66 -8.54 3.21
N GLU A 78 -2.99 -8.46 3.06
CA GLU A 78 -3.62 -8.13 1.78
C GLU A 78 -3.64 -6.62 1.52
N ILE A 79 -3.59 -5.81 2.58
CA ILE A 79 -3.54 -4.35 2.54
C ILE A 79 -2.72 -3.82 3.73
N TYR A 80 -1.98 -2.74 3.53
CA TYR A 80 -1.15 -2.10 4.54
C TYR A 80 -1.51 -0.63 4.68
N ALA A 81 -1.43 -0.10 5.89
CA ALA A 81 -1.47 1.34 6.13
C ALA A 81 -0.06 1.91 5.97
N VAL A 82 0.15 2.77 4.97
CA VAL A 82 1.44 3.41 4.72
C VAL A 82 1.29 4.91 4.88
N TYR A 83 2.22 5.55 5.59
CA TYR A 83 2.23 7.00 5.74
C TYR A 83 3.27 7.59 4.80
N GLN A 84 2.84 8.53 3.97
CA GLN A 84 3.71 9.29 3.09
C GLN A 84 3.85 10.73 3.57
N ARG A 85 5.07 11.26 3.48
CA ARG A 85 5.33 12.67 3.76
C ARG A 85 4.94 13.49 2.54
N THR A 86 4.01 14.42 2.73
CA THR A 86 3.60 15.38 1.72
C THR A 86 3.75 16.79 2.26
N LYS A 87 3.93 17.77 1.36
CA LYS A 87 4.06 19.17 1.72
C LYS A 87 2.71 19.85 1.50
N VAL A 88 2.03 20.20 2.58
CA VAL A 88 0.76 20.94 2.54
C VAL A 88 1.01 22.32 3.13
N ASN A 89 0.73 23.38 2.37
CA ASN A 89 0.93 24.77 2.79
C ASN A 89 2.36 25.04 3.32
N GLY A 90 3.37 24.46 2.68
CA GLY A 90 4.77 24.62 3.07
C GLY A 90 5.22 23.75 4.25
N GLN A 91 4.32 23.02 4.91
CA GLN A 91 4.62 22.15 6.05
C GLN A 91 4.61 20.68 5.65
N TRP A 92 5.59 19.93 6.16
CA TRP A 92 5.62 18.48 6.01
C TRP A 92 4.58 17.84 6.92
N VAL A 93 3.63 17.13 6.33
CA VAL A 93 2.62 16.34 7.03
C VAL A 93 2.70 14.88 6.56
N GLU A 94 2.37 13.95 7.45
CA GLU A 94 2.24 12.54 7.11
C GLU A 94 0.78 12.25 6.75
N LYS A 95 0.54 11.78 5.53
CA LYS A 95 -0.78 11.39 5.04
C LYS A 95 -0.86 9.87 4.98
N LEU A 96 -1.94 9.30 5.51
CA LEU A 96 -2.24 7.88 5.38
C LEU A 96 -2.64 7.55 3.93
N GLU A 97 -1.99 6.54 3.37
CA GLU A 97 -2.26 5.94 2.06
C GLU A 97 -2.39 4.42 2.22
N PRO A 98 -3.60 3.84 2.12
CA PRO A 98 -3.79 2.39 2.15
C PRO A 98 -3.25 1.75 0.86
N ILE A 99 -2.28 0.84 1.00
CA ILE A 99 -1.63 0.16 -0.13
C ILE A 99 -2.04 -1.31 -0.17
N VAL A 100 -2.56 -1.75 -1.30
CA VAL A 100 -2.92 -3.15 -1.53
C VAL A 100 -1.66 -3.93 -1.92
N SER A 101 -1.48 -5.10 -1.31
CA SER A 101 -0.35 -5.98 -1.61
C SER A 101 -0.65 -6.85 -2.83
N ILE A 102 0.36 -7.53 -3.37
CA ILE A 102 0.14 -8.53 -4.43
C ILE A 102 -0.85 -9.63 -4.00
N HIS A 103 -0.89 -9.99 -2.72
CA HIS A 103 -1.86 -10.96 -2.21
C HIS A 103 -3.28 -10.38 -2.22
N GLY A 104 -3.42 -9.10 -1.87
CA GLY A 104 -4.70 -8.39 -1.97
C GLY A 104 -5.17 -8.27 -3.42
N LEU A 105 -4.29 -7.92 -4.36
CA LEU A 105 -4.62 -7.87 -5.80
C LEU A 105 -5.11 -9.21 -6.32
N ARG A 106 -4.44 -10.31 -5.98
CA ARG A 106 -4.91 -11.68 -6.32
C ARG A 106 -6.29 -11.97 -5.72
N GLN A 107 -6.56 -11.49 -4.50
CA GLN A 107 -7.86 -11.68 -3.85
C GLN A 107 -8.97 -10.85 -4.50
N LEU A 108 -8.66 -9.65 -4.98
CA LEU A 108 -9.59 -8.82 -5.76
C LEU A 108 -9.84 -9.44 -7.14
N ALA A 109 -8.79 -9.89 -7.82
CA ALA A 109 -8.88 -10.54 -9.13
C ALA A 109 -9.81 -11.77 -9.12
N ARG A 110 -9.79 -12.56 -8.03
CA ARG A 110 -10.67 -13.73 -7.83
C ARG A 110 -12.16 -13.39 -7.73
N ARG A 111 -12.54 -12.11 -7.65
CA ARG A 111 -13.95 -11.69 -7.63
C ARG A 111 -14.56 -11.64 -9.02
N SER A 112 -13.73 -11.42 -10.03
CA SER A 112 -14.16 -11.52 -11.42
C SER A 112 -14.60 -12.96 -11.69
N LYS A 113 -15.71 -13.12 -12.41
CA LYS A 113 -16.26 -14.43 -12.77
C LYS A 113 -15.87 -14.85 -14.18
N ASN A 114 -15.72 -13.89 -15.08
CA ASN A 114 -15.44 -14.16 -16.48
C ASN A 114 -14.49 -13.09 -17.07
N PRO A 115 -13.16 -13.30 -17.02
CA PRO A 115 -12.49 -14.50 -16.51
C PRO A 115 -12.41 -14.54 -14.98
N THR A 116 -12.42 -15.74 -14.39
CA THR A 116 -12.01 -15.97 -13.00
C THR A 116 -10.49 -16.12 -12.92
N TYR A 117 -9.82 -15.35 -12.07
CA TYR A 117 -8.38 -15.48 -11.83
C TYR A 117 -7.99 -16.89 -11.37
N ALA A 118 -7.03 -17.52 -12.06
CA ALA A 118 -6.50 -18.83 -11.68
C ALA A 118 -5.14 -18.70 -10.99
N TYR A 119 -4.13 -18.24 -11.72
CA TYR A 119 -2.76 -18.08 -11.22
C TYR A 119 -1.95 -17.13 -12.11
N THR A 120 -0.79 -16.72 -11.62
CA THR A 120 0.22 -15.96 -12.38
C THR A 120 1.36 -16.90 -12.78
N GLY A 121 1.80 -16.75 -14.03
CA GLY A 121 2.91 -17.51 -14.60
C GLY A 121 4.25 -17.16 -13.95
N LYS A 122 5.28 -17.93 -14.28
CA LYS A 122 6.64 -17.63 -13.86
C LYS A 122 7.11 -16.33 -14.53
N ALA A 123 7.75 -15.46 -13.77
CA ALA A 123 8.40 -14.28 -14.33
C ALA A 123 9.54 -14.68 -15.29
N VAL A 124 9.48 -14.14 -16.51
CA VAL A 124 10.57 -14.18 -17.49
C VAL A 124 11.35 -12.88 -17.34
N PHE A 125 12.69 -12.95 -17.34
CA PHE A 125 13.56 -11.81 -17.09
C PHE A 125 14.50 -11.59 -18.26
N ASP A 126 14.57 -10.35 -18.73
CA ASP A 126 15.57 -9.91 -19.70
C ASP A 126 16.65 -9.08 -19.02
N TYR A 127 17.84 -9.10 -19.62
CA TYR A 127 19.03 -8.44 -19.10
C TYR A 127 19.70 -7.65 -20.22
N LYS A 128 20.23 -6.47 -19.88
CA LYS A 128 20.95 -5.60 -20.83
C LYS A 128 22.33 -6.16 -21.20
N ASP A 129 22.83 -7.13 -20.44
CA ASP A 129 24.14 -7.73 -20.57
C ASP A 129 24.09 -9.26 -20.60
N THR A 130 25.04 -9.88 -21.30
CA THR A 130 25.14 -11.36 -21.41
C THR A 130 25.45 -12.03 -20.07
N GLU A 131 26.12 -11.33 -19.15
CA GLU A 131 26.48 -11.83 -17.81
C GLU A 131 25.30 -11.80 -16.82
N LYS A 132 24.15 -11.26 -17.23
CA LYS A 132 22.92 -11.16 -16.42
C LYS A 132 23.10 -10.39 -15.12
N THR A 133 23.94 -9.35 -15.15
CA THR A 133 24.19 -8.47 -14.00
C THR A 133 23.30 -7.22 -14.01
N LYS A 134 22.81 -6.81 -15.19
CA LYS A 134 21.98 -5.62 -15.40
C LYS A 134 20.57 -6.04 -15.79
N LEU A 135 19.72 -6.21 -14.78
CA LEU A 135 18.30 -6.51 -14.96
C LEU A 135 17.64 -5.42 -15.81
N ASP A 136 16.96 -5.82 -16.88
CA ASP A 136 16.27 -4.90 -17.79
C ASP A 136 14.77 -4.89 -17.56
N SER A 137 14.14 -6.07 -17.62
CA SER A 137 12.69 -6.19 -17.55
C SER A 137 12.26 -7.48 -16.85
N ALA A 138 11.00 -7.52 -16.42
CA ALA A 138 10.33 -8.74 -16.02
C ALA A 138 8.96 -8.81 -16.68
N THR A 139 8.64 -9.93 -17.32
CA THR A 139 7.34 -10.21 -17.92
C THR A 139 6.62 -11.26 -17.10
N VAL A 140 5.37 -10.99 -16.72
CA VAL A 140 4.52 -11.93 -15.99
C VAL A 140 3.21 -12.12 -16.74
N GLU A 141 2.91 -13.38 -17.03
CA GLU A 141 1.64 -13.80 -17.61
C GLU A 141 0.60 -14.07 -16.52
N VAL A 142 -0.67 -13.84 -16.85
CA VAL A 142 -1.81 -14.12 -15.97
C VAL A 142 -2.74 -15.11 -16.66
N PHE A 143 -3.16 -16.12 -15.92
CA PHE A 143 -4.04 -17.17 -16.38
C PHE A 143 -5.39 -17.09 -15.66
N GLY A 144 -6.46 -17.31 -16.42
CA GLY A 144 -7.82 -17.34 -15.89
C GLY A 144 -8.69 -18.37 -16.58
N ARG A 145 -9.87 -18.59 -16.00
CA ARG A 145 -10.89 -19.51 -16.51
C ARG A 145 -12.09 -18.71 -16.97
N PHE A 146 -12.66 -19.08 -18.10
CA PHE A 146 -13.92 -18.53 -18.59
C PHE A 146 -15.08 -19.43 -18.19
N ASP A 147 -16.28 -18.88 -18.17
CA ASP A 147 -17.48 -19.60 -17.79
C ASP A 147 -17.64 -20.90 -18.60
N GLY A 148 -17.87 -22.02 -17.90
CA GLY A 148 -18.03 -23.34 -18.51
C GLY A 148 -16.73 -24.08 -18.86
N SER A 149 -15.56 -23.48 -18.64
CA SER A 149 -14.26 -24.14 -18.83
C SER A 149 -13.52 -24.37 -17.51
N PHE A 150 -12.97 -25.57 -17.35
CA PHE A 150 -12.06 -25.89 -16.25
C PHE A 150 -10.59 -25.56 -16.56
N GLU A 151 -10.27 -25.37 -17.84
CA GLU A 151 -8.93 -25.06 -18.31
C GLU A 151 -8.59 -23.59 -18.04
N ALA A 152 -7.40 -23.36 -17.49
CA ALA A 152 -6.87 -22.02 -17.31
C ALA A 152 -6.10 -21.63 -18.58
N VAL A 153 -6.48 -20.53 -19.21
CA VAL A 153 -5.83 -19.98 -20.40
C VAL A 153 -5.16 -18.65 -20.07
N LYS A 154 -4.14 -18.26 -20.85
CA LYS A 154 -3.52 -16.95 -20.72
C LYS A 154 -4.57 -15.87 -21.06
N ILE A 155 -4.82 -14.97 -20.12
CA ILE A 155 -5.79 -13.87 -20.26
C ILE A 155 -5.12 -12.50 -20.40
N GLY A 156 -3.82 -12.43 -20.15
CA GLY A 156 -3.01 -11.23 -20.38
C GLY A 156 -1.62 -11.37 -19.79
N GLU A 157 -0.82 -10.33 -19.95
CA GLU A 157 0.54 -10.22 -19.40
C GLU A 157 0.93 -8.75 -19.26
N TYR A 158 2.02 -8.50 -18.54
CA TYR A 158 2.63 -7.18 -18.48
C TYR A 158 4.15 -7.32 -18.35
N THR A 159 4.88 -6.41 -19.00
CA THR A 159 6.33 -6.27 -18.91
C THR A 159 6.65 -5.01 -18.12
N ALA A 160 7.27 -5.18 -16.94
CA ALA A 160 7.78 -4.07 -16.15
C ALA A 160 9.26 -3.83 -16.47
N TYR A 161 9.61 -2.59 -16.82
CA TYR A 161 11.00 -2.19 -17.06
C TYR A 161 11.66 -1.67 -15.78
N TYR A 162 12.89 -2.13 -15.52
CA TYR A 162 13.62 -1.80 -14.30
C TYR A 162 13.79 -0.28 -14.12
N ASP A 163 14.11 0.43 -15.20
CA ASP A 163 14.34 1.88 -15.18
C ASP A 163 13.08 2.68 -14.81
N GLU A 164 11.88 2.12 -15.01
CA GLU A 164 10.60 2.78 -14.67
C GLU A 164 10.18 2.55 -13.22
N PHE A 165 10.42 1.34 -12.70
CA PHE A 165 9.89 0.90 -11.41
C PHE A 165 10.91 0.91 -10.27
N ALA A 166 12.21 0.82 -10.58
CA ALA A 166 13.24 0.71 -9.55
C ALA A 166 13.30 1.98 -8.70
N LYS A 167 13.19 1.80 -7.39
CA LYS A 167 13.35 2.90 -6.44
C LYS A 167 14.83 3.14 -6.19
N THR A 168 15.31 4.33 -6.55
CA THR A 168 16.71 4.74 -6.42
C THR A 168 16.83 6.02 -5.60
N HIS A 169 18.00 6.22 -4.98
CA HIS A 169 18.29 7.45 -4.26
C HIS A 169 18.34 8.64 -5.22
N ALA A 170 17.59 9.70 -4.93
CA ALA A 170 17.54 10.89 -5.77
C ALA A 170 18.79 11.79 -5.66
N SER A 171 19.49 11.71 -4.52
CA SER A 171 20.69 12.49 -4.23
C SER A 171 21.73 11.64 -3.52
N ASP A 172 22.97 12.08 -3.56
CA ASP A 172 24.05 11.51 -2.76
C ASP A 172 23.75 11.66 -1.26
N ASP A 173 24.21 10.67 -0.49
CA ASP A 173 24.21 10.74 0.97
C ASP A 173 25.34 11.66 1.44
N GLU A 174 25.05 12.53 2.41
CA GLU A 174 26.05 13.43 3.02
C GLU A 174 27.23 12.66 3.64
N TYR A 175 26.99 11.44 4.13
CA TYR A 175 27.98 10.59 4.77
C TYR A 175 28.56 9.52 3.82
N GLY A 176 28.25 9.58 2.53
CA GLY A 176 28.80 8.69 1.49
C GLY A 176 28.30 7.24 1.56
N LYS A 177 27.20 6.96 2.26
CA LYS A 177 26.64 5.59 2.37
C LYS A 177 26.02 5.09 1.07
N TYR A 178 25.49 5.99 0.25
CA TYR A 178 24.89 5.71 -1.05
C TYR A 178 25.05 6.94 -1.96
N ARG A 179 24.93 6.71 -3.26
CA ARG A 179 24.97 7.75 -4.30
C ARG A 179 23.62 7.87 -5.00
N ALA A 180 23.41 8.99 -5.67
CA ALA A 180 22.29 9.19 -6.57
C ALA A 180 22.25 8.06 -7.61
N GLY A 181 21.09 7.45 -7.82
CA GLY A 181 20.90 6.31 -8.69
C GLY A 181 21.13 4.94 -8.04
N ASP A 182 21.70 4.86 -6.83
CA ASP A 182 21.80 3.59 -6.11
C ASP A 182 20.42 3.05 -5.75
N ALA A 183 20.20 1.75 -5.94
CA ALA A 183 18.95 1.09 -5.59
C ALA A 183 18.66 1.17 -4.07
N MET A 184 17.40 1.45 -3.73
CA MET A 184 16.94 1.65 -2.36
C MET A 184 16.30 0.39 -1.76
N GLY A 185 16.59 0.11 -0.49
CA GLY A 185 15.89 -0.92 0.28
C GLY A 185 15.93 -2.31 -0.37
N THR A 186 14.76 -2.91 -0.58
CA THR A 186 14.62 -4.24 -1.19
C THR A 186 15.00 -4.29 -2.66
N TRP A 187 15.02 -3.15 -3.37
CA TRP A 187 15.52 -3.10 -4.75
C TRP A 187 17.02 -3.40 -4.83
N LYS A 188 17.79 -3.07 -3.79
CA LYS A 188 19.22 -3.38 -3.71
C LYS A 188 19.49 -4.88 -3.51
N THR A 189 18.65 -5.56 -2.72
CA THR A 189 18.91 -6.95 -2.29
C THR A 189 18.12 -7.99 -3.08
N MET A 190 16.93 -7.64 -3.60
CA MET A 190 16.03 -8.54 -4.31
C MET A 190 15.41 -7.92 -5.57
N PRO A 191 16.20 -7.32 -6.48
CA PRO A 191 15.68 -6.55 -7.63
C PRO A 191 14.76 -7.37 -8.54
N ARG A 192 15.09 -8.64 -8.79
CA ARG A 192 14.25 -9.53 -9.62
C ARG A 192 12.87 -9.78 -9.01
N VAL A 193 12.81 -9.96 -7.68
CA VAL A 193 11.54 -10.19 -6.99
C VAL A 193 10.69 -8.93 -7.00
N MET A 194 11.32 -7.76 -6.81
CA MET A 194 10.63 -6.48 -6.87
C MET A 194 10.04 -6.24 -8.27
N LEU A 195 10.86 -6.38 -9.32
CA LEU A 195 10.39 -6.14 -10.69
C LEU A 195 9.30 -7.14 -11.13
N ALA A 196 9.43 -8.42 -10.74
CA ALA A 196 8.39 -9.41 -10.99
C ALA A 196 7.06 -9.07 -10.30
N LYS A 197 7.10 -8.51 -9.08
CA LYS A 197 5.89 -8.04 -8.38
C LYS A 197 5.24 -6.86 -9.11
N CYS A 198 6.05 -5.93 -9.61
CA CYS A 198 5.56 -4.79 -10.38
C CYS A 198 4.87 -5.27 -11.66
N ALA A 199 5.49 -6.21 -12.38
CA ALA A 199 4.90 -6.81 -13.58
C ALA A 199 3.59 -7.54 -13.26
N GLU A 200 3.57 -8.36 -12.21
CA GLU A 200 2.38 -9.10 -11.79
C GLU A 200 1.24 -8.16 -11.36
N ALA A 201 1.54 -7.12 -10.58
CA ALA A 201 0.55 -6.16 -10.11
C ALA A 201 -0.11 -5.42 -11.29
N ASN A 202 0.69 -4.94 -12.25
CA ASN A 202 0.17 -4.25 -13.42
C ASN A 202 -0.59 -5.18 -14.37
N ALA A 203 -0.13 -6.42 -14.57
CA ALA A 203 -0.88 -7.40 -15.35
C ALA A 203 -2.26 -7.70 -14.73
N ILE A 204 -2.33 -7.88 -13.40
CA ILE A 204 -3.62 -8.09 -12.73
C ILE A 204 -4.54 -6.87 -12.90
N ARG A 205 -4.01 -5.66 -12.76
CA ARG A 205 -4.80 -4.42 -12.87
C ARG A 205 -5.25 -4.09 -14.29
N SER A 206 -4.50 -4.50 -15.31
CA SER A 206 -4.90 -4.30 -16.71
C SER A 206 -5.99 -5.27 -17.16
N ILE A 207 -6.10 -6.42 -16.50
CA ILE A 207 -7.01 -7.50 -16.89
C ILE A 207 -8.32 -7.46 -16.08
N PHE A 208 -8.23 -7.20 -14.78
CA PHE A 208 -9.38 -7.23 -13.87
C PHE A 208 -9.81 -5.82 -13.47
N ASP A 209 -11.11 -5.61 -13.34
CA ASP A 209 -11.68 -4.36 -12.86
C ASP A 209 -11.35 -4.14 -11.37
N ILE A 210 -10.17 -3.57 -11.13
CA ILE A 210 -9.61 -3.26 -9.81
C ILE A 210 -9.30 -1.77 -9.80
N GLY A 211 -10.35 -0.97 -9.67
CA GLY A 211 -10.27 0.49 -9.54
C GLY A 211 -10.16 0.97 -8.08
N GLY A 212 -9.68 2.20 -7.92
CA GLY A 212 -9.75 2.95 -6.64
C GLY A 212 -8.87 2.43 -5.50
N VAL A 213 -7.88 1.58 -5.80
CA VAL A 213 -6.87 1.09 -4.85
C VAL A 213 -5.47 1.52 -5.27
N TYR A 214 -4.64 1.86 -4.31
CA TYR A 214 -3.22 2.15 -4.54
C TYR A 214 -2.37 0.89 -4.37
N VAL A 215 -1.33 0.77 -5.19
CA VAL A 215 -0.30 -0.28 -5.08
C VAL A 215 1.07 0.33 -4.80
N GLU A 216 2.01 -0.50 -4.32
CA GLU A 216 3.31 -0.02 -3.84
C GLU A 216 4.14 0.68 -4.95
N GLU A 217 3.93 0.26 -6.19
CA GLU A 217 4.58 0.77 -7.39
C GLU A 217 4.14 2.19 -7.76
N GLU A 218 2.91 2.58 -7.42
CA GLU A 218 2.40 3.93 -7.67
C GLU A 218 2.89 4.94 -6.63
N MET A 219 3.52 4.45 -5.57
CA MET A 219 4.08 5.33 -4.56
C MET A 219 5.34 5.98 -5.10
N SER A 220 5.26 7.30 -5.26
CA SER A 220 6.39 8.13 -5.65
C SER A 220 7.53 7.93 -4.66
N SER A 221 8.69 7.53 -5.17
CA SER A 221 9.95 7.49 -4.41
C SER A 221 10.47 8.89 -4.06
N ASN A 222 9.92 9.92 -4.71
CA ASN A 222 10.33 11.31 -4.56
C ASN A 222 9.29 12.10 -3.79
N GLY A 223 9.75 12.87 -2.80
CA GLY A 223 8.97 13.85 -2.06
C GLY A 223 8.52 15.07 -2.88
N ASP A 224 8.36 14.95 -4.19
CA ASP A 224 7.77 15.96 -5.06
C ASP A 224 7.18 15.30 -6.32
N ARG A 225 5.88 14.99 -6.25
CA ARG A 225 4.91 15.14 -7.35
C ARG A 225 3.59 15.55 -6.71
N VAL A 226 3.47 16.85 -6.42
CA VAL A 226 2.17 17.48 -6.20
C VAL A 226 1.79 18.13 -7.51
N GLU A 227 0.98 17.45 -8.31
CA GLU A 227 0.00 18.12 -9.16
C GLU A 227 -1.33 17.40 -8.94
N ALA A 228 -1.97 17.75 -7.83
CA ALA A 228 -3.41 17.63 -7.75
C ALA A 228 -3.96 18.95 -8.28
N GLU A 229 -4.15 19.07 -9.60
CA GLU A 229 -5.22 19.92 -10.10
C GLU A 229 -6.53 19.25 -9.68
N VAL A 230 -7.11 19.75 -8.60
CA VAL A 230 -8.52 19.53 -8.33
C VAL A 230 -9.28 20.34 -9.37
N ILE A 231 -9.85 19.65 -10.35
CA ILE A 231 -10.87 20.21 -11.24
C ILE A 231 -12.11 20.49 -10.36
N GLU A 232 -12.66 21.70 -10.50
CA GLU A 232 -13.78 22.29 -9.74
C GLU A 232 -14.99 21.36 -9.50
#